data_AF-A0A1G0MLT1-F1
#
_entry.id   AF-A0A1G0MLT1-F1
#
_cell.length_a   1.000
_cell.length_b   1.000
_cell.length_c   1.000
_cell.angle_alpha   90.00
_cell.angle_beta   90.00
_cell.angle_gamma   90.00
#
_symmetry.space_group_name_H-M   'P 1'
#
loop_
_entity.id
_entity.type
_entity.pdbx_description
1 polymer ?
#
loop_
_entity_poly.entity_id
_entity_poly.type
_entity_poly.pdbx_seq_one_letter_code
_entity_poly.pdbx_strand_id
1 'polypeptide(L)'
;MTVASLQELRRIAEAVGHLRDRTVQDVVMRSDCRQLRITLEDGQILLVSVLMDEAGKPRLDADLVRAADEAPQGQLEVRFDGDE
;
A
#
# COMPACT_ATOMS: atom_id res chain seq x y z
N MET A 1 -5.51 24.10 6.77
CA MET A 1 -5.77 23.04 5.77
C MET A 1 -4.55 22.97 4.87
N THR A 2 -3.65 22.02 5.10
CA THR A 2 -2.61 21.70 4.13
C THR A 2 -3.28 20.91 3.01
N VAL A 3 -3.47 21.56 1.87
CA VAL A 3 -3.91 20.90 0.65
C VAL A 3 -2.78 19.96 0.25
N ALA A 4 -3.08 18.68 0.00
CA ALA A 4 -2.09 17.75 -0.55
C ALA A 4 -1.39 18.42 -1.73
N SER A 5 -0.05 18.31 -1.80
CA SER A 5 0.67 18.96 -2.89
C SER A 5 0.15 18.43 -4.23
N LEU A 6 0.11 19.28 -5.25
CA LEU A 6 -0.33 18.88 -6.59
C LEU A 6 0.42 17.65 -7.10
N GLN A 7 1.69 17.53 -6.72
CA GLN A 7 2.54 16.39 -7.06
C GLN A 7 2.01 15.09 -6.45
N GLU A 8 1.58 15.08 -5.19
CA GLU A 8 1.06 13.88 -4.56
C GLU A 8 -0.30 13.49 -5.11
N LEU A 9 -1.19 14.47 -5.37
CA LEU A 9 -2.45 14.20 -6.04
C LEU A 9 -2.24 13.58 -7.42
N ARG A 10 -1.23 14.05 -8.16
CA ARG A 10 -0.86 13.47 -9.45
C ARG A 10 -0.41 12.02 -9.31
N ARG A 11 0.45 11.70 -8.34
CA ARG A 11 0.90 10.30 -8.10
C ARG A 11 -0.27 9.38 -7.78
N ILE A 12 -1.16 9.81 -6.88
CA ILE A 12 -2.36 9.03 -6.52
C ILE A 12 -3.25 8.84 -7.75
N ALA A 13 -3.49 9.89 -8.53
CA ALA A 13 -4.30 9.81 -9.74
C ALA A 13 -3.68 8.88 -10.80
N GLU A 14 -2.35 8.91 -10.96
CA GLU A 14 -1.62 8.00 -11.85
C GLU A 14 -1.77 6.55 -11.37
N ALA A 15 -1.52 6.27 -10.08
CA ALA A 15 -1.66 4.92 -9.51
C ALA A 15 -3.09 4.37 -9.63
N VAL A 16 -4.10 5.16 -9.28
CA VAL A 16 -5.52 4.77 -9.41
C VAL A 16 -5.93 4.65 -10.88
N GLY A 17 -5.36 5.47 -11.77
CA GLY A 17 -5.59 5.40 -13.20
C GLY A 17 -5.22 4.05 -13.82
N HIS A 18 -4.30 3.31 -13.22
CA HIS A 18 -3.95 1.95 -13.65
C HIS A 18 -5.06 0.92 -13.44
N LEU A 19 -6.08 1.21 -12.62
CA LEU A 19 -7.25 0.34 -12.50
C LEU A 19 -8.13 0.37 -13.76
N ARG A 20 -7.98 1.41 -14.60
CA ARG A 20 -8.80 1.56 -15.80
C ARG A 20 -8.52 0.39 -16.75
N ASP A 21 -9.60 -0.25 -17.19
CA ASP A 21 -9.56 -1.37 -18.13
C ASP A 21 -8.72 -2.57 -17.63
N ARG A 22 -8.54 -2.69 -16.30
CA ARG A 22 -7.89 -3.82 -15.63
C ARG A 22 -8.89 -4.61 -14.79
N THR A 23 -8.76 -5.94 -14.82
CA THR A 23 -9.52 -6.82 -13.95
C THR A 23 -8.87 -6.91 -12.58
N VAL A 24 -9.68 -6.77 -11.54
CA VAL A 24 -9.26 -7.04 -10.15
C VAL A 24 -9.32 -8.54 -9.89
N GLN A 25 -8.20 -9.12 -9.50
CA GLN A 25 -8.08 -10.53 -9.12
C GLN A 25 -8.45 -10.77 -7.65
N ASP A 26 -7.97 -9.91 -6.75
CA ASP A 26 -8.16 -10.08 -5.30
C ASP A 26 -8.15 -8.72 -4.58
N VAL A 27 -8.87 -8.63 -3.45
CA VAL A 27 -8.96 -7.44 -2.61
C VAL A 27 -8.86 -7.83 -1.14
N VAL A 28 -7.81 -7.36 -0.48
CA VAL A 28 -7.55 -7.64 0.94
C VAL A 28 -7.48 -6.34 1.73
N MET A 29 -8.33 -6.23 2.74
CA MET A 29 -8.26 -5.15 3.74
C MET A 29 -7.51 -5.64 4.97
N ARG A 30 -6.51 -4.87 5.42
CA ARG A 30 -5.86 -5.11 6.71
C ARG A 30 -6.86 -4.86 7.85
N SER A 31 -6.82 -5.67 8.90
CA SER A 31 -7.81 -5.64 9.99
C SER A 31 -7.92 -4.31 10.74
N ASP A 32 -6.88 -3.47 10.70
CA ASP A 32 -6.86 -2.14 11.29
C ASP A 32 -7.44 -1.05 10.36
N CYS A 33 -7.95 -1.43 9.19
CA CYS A 33 -8.48 -0.55 8.14
C CYS A 33 -7.48 0.50 7.65
N ARG A 34 -6.17 0.32 7.88
CA ARG A 34 -5.14 1.27 7.47
C ARG A 34 -4.54 0.97 6.10
N GLN A 35 -4.83 -0.21 5.55
CA GLN A 35 -4.26 -0.66 4.30
C GLN A 35 -5.23 -1.54 3.52
N LEU A 36 -5.40 -1.21 2.24
CA LEU A 36 -6.17 -1.96 1.25
C LEU A 36 -5.23 -2.37 0.12
N ARG A 37 -5.18 -3.67 -0.15
CA ARG A 37 -4.38 -4.26 -1.23
C ARG A 37 -5.33 -4.75 -2.32
N ILE A 38 -5.16 -4.24 -3.54
CA ILE A 38 -5.92 -4.65 -4.72
C ILE A 38 -4.95 -5.30 -5.70
N THR A 39 -5.08 -6.60 -5.91
CA THR A 39 -4.27 -7.36 -6.86
C THR A 39 -4.97 -7.37 -8.22
N LEU A 40 -4.26 -7.04 -9.29
CA LEU A 40 -4.73 -7.07 -10.66
C LEU A 40 -4.27 -8.36 -11.35
N GLU A 41 -4.99 -8.78 -12.40
CA GLU A 41 -4.68 -10.02 -13.13
C GLU A 41 -3.26 -10.07 -13.73
N ASP A 42 -2.62 -8.91 -13.97
CA ASP A 42 -1.25 -8.82 -14.49
C ASP A 42 -0.17 -8.86 -13.40
N GLY A 43 -0.55 -9.15 -12.15
CA GLY A 43 0.34 -9.24 -11.00
C GLY A 43 0.73 -7.88 -10.42
N GLN A 44 0.18 -6.76 -10.94
CA GLN A 44 0.31 -5.47 -10.29
C GLN A 44 -0.60 -5.40 -9.05
N ILE A 45 -0.15 -4.64 -8.05
CA ILE A 45 -0.88 -4.42 -6.81
C ILE A 45 -1.03 -2.92 -6.64
N LEU A 46 -2.27 -2.45 -6.56
CA LEU A 46 -2.57 -1.12 -6.05
C LEU A 46 -2.69 -1.20 -4.54
N LEU A 47 -1.78 -0.54 -3.84
CA LEU A 47 -1.76 -0.45 -2.38
C LEU A 47 -2.30 0.92 -1.97
N VAL A 48 -3.42 0.94 -1.26
CA VAL A 48 -3.98 2.16 -0.67
C VAL A 48 -3.73 2.13 0.84
N SER A 49 -3.08 3.14 1.37
CA SER A 49 -2.70 3.20 2.78
C SER A 49 -3.12 4.52 3.43
N VAL A 50 -3.34 4.48 4.75
CA VAL A 50 -3.51 5.69 5.57
C VAL A 50 -2.18 5.99 6.26
N LEU A 51 -1.57 7.11 5.88
CA LEU A 51 -0.38 7.67 6.50
C LEU A 51 -0.75 8.79 7.47
N MET A 52 0.12 9.09 8.43
CA MET A 52 0.00 10.29 9.26
C MET A 52 0.95 11.35 8.71
N ASP A 53 0.46 12.56 8.46
CA ASP A 53 1.32 13.69 8.10
C ASP A 53 2.08 14.24 9.31
N GLU A 54 2.94 15.24 9.09
CA GLU A 54 3.74 15.87 10.16
C GLU A 54 2.90 16.53 11.26
N ALA A 55 1.63 16.83 10.98
CA ALA A 55 0.67 17.37 11.95
C ALA A 55 -0.16 16.27 12.65
N GLY A 56 0.14 14.99 12.39
CA GLY A 56 -0.59 13.84 12.92
C GLY A 56 -1.97 13.66 12.29
N LYS A 57 -2.24 14.30 11.15
CA LYS A 57 -3.51 14.17 10.44
C LYS A 57 -3.45 12.96 9.50
N PRO A 58 -4.48 12.11 9.48
CA PRO A 58 -4.53 10.99 8.55
C PRO A 58 -4.64 11.49 7.12
N ARG A 59 -3.91 10.81 6.23
CA ARG A 59 -3.84 11.10 4.80
C ARG A 59 -3.84 9.80 4.01
N LEU A 60 -4.57 9.78 2.90
CA LEU A 60 -4.55 8.66 1.98
C LEU A 60 -3.35 8.75 1.05
N ASP A 61 -2.76 7.59 0.82
CA ASP A 61 -1.69 7.37 -0.14
C ASP A 61 -2.02 6.16 -1.00
N ALA A 62 -1.56 6.16 -2.25
CA ALA A 62 -1.85 5.09 -3.20
C ALA A 62 -0.65 4.87 -4.12
N ASP A 63 -0.12 3.65 -4.09
CA ASP A 63 1.03 3.24 -4.89
C ASP A 63 0.71 2.01 -5.71
N LEU A 64 1.26 1.97 -6.93
CA LEU A 64 1.24 0.80 -7.77
C LEU A 64 2.58 0.07 -7.61
N VAL A 65 2.55 -1.11 -7.01
CA VAL A 65 3.72 -1.97 -6.84
C VAL A 65 3.55 -3.23 -7.66
N ARG A 66 4.64 -3.87 -8.06
CA ARG A 66 4.56 -5.25 -8.57
C ARG A 66 4.52 -6.18 -7.38
N ALA A 67 3.73 -7.24 -7.45
CA ALA A 67 3.93 -8.37 -6.57
C ALA A 67 5.40 -8.79 -6.69
N ALA A 68 6.15 -8.76 -5.59
CA ALA A 68 7.37 -9.55 -5.54
C ALA A 68 6.93 -10.99 -5.77
N ASP A 69 7.61 -11.72 -6.66
CA ASP A 69 7.52 -13.19 -6.70
C ASP A 69 7.52 -13.66 -5.26
N GLU A 70 6.47 -14.39 -4.86
CA GLU A 70 6.21 -14.81 -3.48
C GLU A 70 7.52 -15.03 -2.72
N ALA A 71 7.93 -14.04 -1.92
CA ALA A 71 8.94 -14.29 -0.91
C ALA A 71 8.32 -15.39 -0.05
N PRO A 72 9.00 -16.54 0.13
CA PRO A 72 8.41 -17.67 0.83
C PRO A 72 7.91 -17.16 2.19
N GLN A 73 6.76 -17.69 2.63
CA GLN A 73 6.07 -17.39 3.89
C GLN A 73 6.93 -17.76 5.13
N GLY A 74 8.20 -17.37 5.16
CA GLY A 74 9.12 -17.50 6.26
C GLY A 74 9.03 -16.25 7.11
N GLN A 75 8.14 -16.28 8.09
CA GLN A 75 8.19 -15.39 9.23
C GLN A 75 9.63 -15.35 9.77
N LEU A 76 10.27 -14.18 9.78
CA LEU A 76 11.59 -14.00 10.39
C LEU A 76 11.43 -14.14 11.91
N GLU A 77 11.77 -15.30 12.48
CA GLU A 77 11.90 -15.47 13.91
C GLU A 77 13.20 -14.80 14.37
N VAL A 78 13.08 -13.62 14.97
CA VAL A 78 14.20 -12.94 15.62
C VAL A 78 14.25 -13.41 17.08
N ARG A 79 15.27 -14.17 17.44
CA ARG A 79 15.58 -14.47 18.84
C ARG A 79 16.38 -13.30 19.40
N PHE A 80 15.82 -12.62 20.40
CA PHE A 80 16.57 -11.69 21.22
C PHE A 80 17.31 -12.53 22.26
N ASP A 81 18.57 -12.84 22.03
CA ASP A 81 19.44 -13.31 23.10
C ASP A 81 19.74 -12.09 23.97
N GLY A 82 19.15 -12.08 25.17
CA GLY A 82 19.45 -11.11 26.20
C GLY A 82 20.76 -11.49 26.85
N ASP A 83 21.84 -10.79 26.51
CA ASP A 83 23.05 -10.79 27.33
C ASP A 83 22.81 -9.85 28.53
N GLU A 84 22.76 -10.44 29.72
CA GLU A 84 22.82 -9.76 31.03
C GLU A 84 24.22 -9.16 31.31
#